data_AF-A0A964QN24-F1
#
_entry.id   AF-A0A964QN24-F1
#
_cell.length_a   1.000
_cell.length_b   1.000
_cell.length_c   1.000
_cell.angle_alpha   90.00
_cell.angle_beta   90.00
_cell.angle_gamma   90.00
#
_symmetry.space_group_name_H-M   'P 1'
#
loop_
_entity.id
_entity.type
_entity.pdbx_description
1 polymer ?
#
loop_
_entity_poly.entity_id
_entity_poly.type
_entity_poly.pdbx_seq_one_letter_code
_entity_poly.pdbx_strand_id
1 'polypeptide(L)' 'MELYTEGETWYLTGEGEASAWRWRREGEAWALDRATLSSGAVRARLEELPASLQEELLAFAARAAAMGTQS' A
#
# COMPACT_ATOMS: atom_id res chain seq x y z
N MET A 1 0.02 -0.36 -11.16
CA MET A 1 -0.27 -0.19 -9.72
C MET A 1 -0.38 1.29 -9.43
N GLU A 2 -1.35 1.67 -8.61
CA GLU A 2 -1.65 3.06 -8.28
C GLU A 2 -1.66 3.22 -6.76
N LEU A 3 -1.11 4.35 -6.29
CA LEU A 3 -0.98 4.68 -4.88
C LEU A 3 -1.95 5.80 -4.54
N TYR A 4 -2.63 5.66 -3.40
CA TYR A 4 -3.54 6.66 -2.86
C TYR A 4 -3.30 6.86 -1.36
N THR A 5 -3.74 8.02 -0.86
CA THR A 5 -3.67 8.35 0.57
C THR A 5 -4.94 9.04 1.06
N GLU A 6 -5.26 8.84 2.32
CA GLU A 6 -6.35 9.50 3.06
C GLU A 6 -5.88 9.71 4.51
N GLY A 7 -5.37 10.90 4.81
CA GLY A 7 -4.75 11.19 6.10
C GLY A 7 -3.50 10.33 6.33
N GLU A 8 -3.50 9.50 7.37
CA GLU A 8 -2.41 8.57 7.71
C GLU A 8 -2.62 7.17 7.12
N THR A 9 -3.65 6.99 6.28
CA THR A 9 -3.95 5.71 5.63
C THR A 9 -3.46 5.73 4.19
N TRP A 10 -2.77 4.67 3.79
CA TRP A 10 -2.20 4.52 2.46
C TRP A 10 -2.78 3.31 1.76
N TYR A 11 -3.01 3.42 0.45
CA TYR A 11 -3.62 2.38 -0.36
C TYR A 11 -2.78 2.10 -1.58
N LEU A 12 -2.64 0.81 -1.93
CA LEU A 12 -2.01 0.35 -3.16
C LEU A 12 -2.99 -0.54 -3.90
N THR A 13 -3.35 -0.14 -5.12
CA THR A 13 -4.33 -0.84 -5.95
C THR A 13 -3.76 -1.20 -7.33
N GLY A 14 -4.35 -2.20 -7.98
CA GLY A 14 -4.16 -2.43 -9.41
C GLY A 14 -4.88 -1.35 -10.22
N GLU A 15 -4.48 -1.19 -11.48
CA GLU A 15 -5.11 -0.20 -12.37
C GLU A 15 -6.59 -0.57 -12.58
N GLY A 16 -7.50 0.34 -12.24
CA GLY A 16 -8.94 0.12 -12.35
C GLY A 16 -9.54 -0.84 -11.31
N GLU A 17 -8.77 -1.30 -10.31
CA GLU A 17 -9.27 -2.17 -9.26
C GLU A 17 -9.83 -1.39 -8.07
N ALA A 18 -11.01 -1.79 -7.60
CA ALA A 18 -11.61 -1.25 -6.37
C ALA A 18 -10.97 -1.84 -5.10
N SER A 19 -10.33 -3.01 -5.19
CA SER A 19 -9.73 -3.70 -4.05
C SER A 19 -8.26 -3.33 -3.91
N ALA A 20 -7.90 -2.78 -2.76
CA ALA A 20 -6.58 -2.27 -2.45
C ALA A 20 -5.95 -3.02 -1.27
N TRP A 21 -4.62 -3.01 -1.23
CA TRP A 21 -3.87 -3.19 0.00
C TRP A 21 -3.88 -1.88 0.77
N ARG A 22 -4.19 -1.92 2.06
CA ARG A 22 -4.29 -0.75 2.92
C ARG A 22 -3.29 -0.84 4.05
N TRP A 23 -2.50 0.21 4.22
CA TRP A 23 -1.62 0.42 5.36
C TRP A 23 -2.19 1.49 6.28
N ARG A 24 -2.25 1.18 7.58
CA ARG A 24 -2.65 2.12 8.63
C ARG A 24 -1.58 2.16 9.72
N ARG A 25 -1.36 3.33 10.29
CA ARG A 25 -0.44 3.49 11.41
C ARG A 25 -1.10 2.94 12.67
N GLU A 26 -0.45 1.97 13.32
CA GLU A 26 -0.82 1.45 14.64
C GLU A 26 0.35 1.68 15.59
N GLY A 27 0.36 2.86 16.24
CA GLY A 27 1.47 3.31 17.06
C GLY A 27 2.74 3.54 16.22
N GLU A 28 3.79 2.75 16.50
CA GLU A 28 5.06 2.83 15.77
C GLU A 28 5.12 1.92 14.54
N ALA A 29 4.14 1.03 14.37
CA ALA A 29 4.11 0.05 13.29
C ALA A 29 3.07 0.38 12.22
N TRP A 30 3.18 -0.30 11.08
CA TRP A 30 2.18 -0.29 10.02
C TRP A 30 1.42 -1.61 10.02
N ALA A 31 0.09 -1.52 10.13
CA ALA A 31 -0.80 -2.65 9.92
C ALA A 31 -1.19 -2.74 8.44
N LEU A 32 -1.17 -3.95 7.88
CA LEU A 32 -1.53 -4.23 6.49
C LEU A 32 -2.79 -5.11 6.43
N ASP A 33 -3.81 -4.64 5.72
CA ASP A 33 -5.04 -5.40 5.45
C ASP A 33 -5.55 -5.20 4.01
N ARG A 34 -6.50 -6.05 3.58
CA ARG A 34 -7.23 -5.84 2.32
C ARG A 34 -8.45 -4.96 2.58
N ALA A 35 -8.64 -3.95 1.75
CA ALA A 35 -9.77 -3.03 1.84
C ALA A 35 -10.28 -2.63 0.45
N THR A 36 -11.44 -1.97 0.42
CA THR A 36 -11.88 -1.23 -0.77
C THR A 36 -11.23 0.16 -0.74
N LEU A 37 -10.81 0.66 -1.89
CA LEU A 37 -10.31 2.02 -2.02
C LEU A 37 -11.39 3.02 -1.56
N SER A 38 -11.04 3.89 -0.61
CA SER A 38 -11.94 4.96 -0.16
C SER A 38 -12.21 5.94 -1.30
N SER A 39 -13.46 6.38 -1.45
CA SER A 39 -13.82 7.44 -2.39
C SER A 39 -13.22 8.81 -2.03
N GLY A 40 -12.78 8.98 -0.78
CA GLY A 40 -12.05 10.16 -0.31
C GLY A 40 -10.53 10.09 -0.51
N ALA A 41 -9.99 8.94 -0.91
CA ALA A 41 -8.57 8.77 -1.10
C ALA A 41 -8.09 9.53 -2.36
N VAL A 42 -7.00 10.27 -2.21
CA VAL A 42 -6.40 11.04 -3.31
C VAL A 42 -5.17 10.32 -3.84
N ARG A 43 -4.90 10.46 -5.13
CA ARG A 43 -3.72 9.86 -5.77
C ARG A 43 -2.45 10.45 -5.16
N ALA A 44 -1.52 9.58 -4.80
CA ALA A 44 -0.25 9.95 -4.21
C ALA A 44 0.93 9.40 -5.02
N ARG A 45 2.12 9.90 -4.73
CA ARG A 45 3.40 9.47 -5.29
C ARG A 45 4.23 8.75 -4.25
N LEU A 46 5.15 7.92 -4.72
CA LEU A 46 6.03 7.14 -3.84
C LEU A 46 6.87 8.04 -2.91
N GLU A 47 7.28 9.21 -3.41
CA GLU A 47 8.05 10.22 -2.65
C GLU A 47 7.29 10.83 -1.46
N GLU A 48 5.95 10.75 -1.47
CA GLU A 48 5.09 11.28 -0.40
C GLU A 48 4.94 10.30 0.77
N LEU A 49 5.37 9.04 0.61
CA LEU A 49 5.28 8.07 1.68
C LEU A 49 6.28 8.37 2.80
N PRO A 50 5.87 8.12 4.07
CA PRO A 50 6.81 7.99 5.16
C PRO A 50 7.90 6.95 4.83
N ALA A 51 9.16 7.24 5.16
CA ALA A 51 10.29 6.34 4.87
C ALA A 51 10.04 4.91 5.39
N SER A 52 9.51 4.78 6.61
CA SER A 52 9.15 3.48 7.19
C SER A 52 8.11 2.70 6.36
N LEU A 53 7.19 3.39 5.69
CA LEU A 53 6.22 2.74 4.82
C LEU A 53 6.81 2.40 3.44
N GLN A 54 7.76 3.18 2.95
CA GLN A 54 8.50 2.84 1.73
C GLN A 54 9.26 1.52 1.91
N GLU A 55 9.90 1.33 3.05
CA GLU A 55 10.57 0.07 3.41
C GLU A 55 9.57 -1.11 3.45
N GLU A 56 8.41 -0.92 4.07
CA GLU A 56 7.36 -1.94 4.12
C GLU A 56 6.82 -2.30 2.73
N LEU A 57 6.64 -1.32 1.84
CA LEU A 57 6.24 -1.56 0.45
C LEU A 57 7.30 -2.35 -0.33
N LEU A 58 8.58 -2.02 -0.16
CA LEU A 58 9.67 -2.76 -0.80
C LEU A 58 9.70 -4.21 -0.31
N ALA A 59 9.58 -4.42 1.00
CA ALA A 59 9.53 -5.75 1.60
C ALA A 59 8.30 -6.55 1.12
N PHE A 60 7.14 -5.89 1.00
CA PHE A 60 5.93 -6.49 0.41
C PHE A 60 6.15 -6.93 -1.04
N ALA A 61 6.70 -6.04 -1.89
CA ALA A 61 6.97 -6.34 -3.29
C ALA A 61 7.98 -7.49 -3.46
N ALA A 62 9.03 -7.51 -2.65
CA ALA A 62 10.03 -8.58 -2.65
C ALA A 62 9.40 -9.94 -2.29
N ARG A 63 8.53 -9.99 -1.28
CA ARG A 63 7.79 -11.21 -0.90
C ARG A 63 6.88 -11.68 -2.03
N ALA A 64 6.13 -10.77 -2.65
CA ALA A 64 5.25 -11.09 -3.78
C ALA A 64 6.05 -11.65 -4.98
N ALA A 65 7.19 -11.06 -5.31
CA ALA A 65 8.07 -11.53 -6.38
C ALA A 65 8.64 -12.93 -6.09
N ALA A 66 9.06 -13.19 -4.85
CA ALA A 66 9.56 -14.50 -4.43
C ALA A 66 8.48 -15.59 -4.56
N MET A 67 7.24 -15.28 -4.17
CA MET A 67 6.10 -16.21 -4.27
C MET A 67 5.68 -16.49 -5.73
N GLY A 68 5.82 -15.51 -6.63
CA GLY A 68 5.52 -15.67 -8.07
C GLY A 68 6.60 -16.42 -8.86
N THR A 69 7.79 -16.60 -8.31
CA THR A 69 8.94 -17.23 -9.00
C THR A 69 8.93 -18.77 -8.90
N GLN A 70 7.94 -19.36 -8.20
CA GLN A 70 7.80 -20.80 -8.02
C GLN A 70 6.70 -21.45 -8.87
N SER A 71 6.19 -20.76 -9.88
CA SER A 71 5.14 -21.26 -10.80
C SER A 71 5.71 -21.69 -12.15
#